data_AF-A0A7W0LQP5-F1
#
_entry.id   AF-A0A7W0LQP5-F1
#
_cell.length_a   1.000
_cell.length_b   1.000
_cell.length_c   1.000
_cell.angle_alpha   90.00
_cell.angle_beta   90.00
_cell.angle_gamma   90.00
#
_symmetry.space_group_name_H-M   'P 1'
#
loop_
_entity.id
_entity.type
_entity.pdbx_description
1 polymer ?
#
loop_
_entity_poly.entity_id
_entity_poly.type
_entity_poly.pdbx_seq_one_letter_code
_entity_poly.pdbx_strand_id
1 'polypeptide(L)'
;MGWLIKVVLGLALAGAVVVEVGSPVVARVQLDDVANDAADAASRTVSKDGSRARAKAVAEDIAVRRGAALTRFEMPPGGGVEVTVAKTAPSYVLKRLDQMKDWYDVEVKADSSVGSF
;
A
#
# COMPACT_ATOMS: atom_id res chain seq x y z
N MET A 1 27.24 -32.71 -19.88
CA MET A 1 25.89 -32.09 -19.76
C MET A 1 25.64 -31.32 -18.46
N GLY A 2 26.21 -31.67 -17.29
CA GLY A 2 25.77 -31.10 -16.00
C GLY A 2 26.03 -29.61 -15.74
N TRP A 3 26.97 -28.97 -16.44
CA TRP A 3 27.31 -27.56 -16.22
C TRP A 3 26.22 -26.60 -16.75
N LEU A 4 25.65 -26.88 -17.93
CA LEU A 4 24.60 -26.05 -18.53
C LEU A 4 23.35 -26.02 -17.65
N ILE A 5 23.00 -27.17 -17.06
CA ILE A 5 21.87 -27.32 -16.14
C ILE A 5 22.05 -26.40 -14.92
N LYS A 6 23.26 -26.32 -14.34
CA LYS A 6 23.54 -25.44 -13.20
C LYS A 6 23.37 -23.96 -13.54
N VAL A 7 23.81 -23.54 -14.73
CA VAL A 7 23.67 -22.15 -15.20
C VAL A 7 22.20 -21.80 -15.41
N VAL A 8 21.43 -22.68 -16.06
CA VAL A 8 19.99 -22.47 -16.29
C VAL A 8 19.23 -22.41 -14.96
N LEU A 9 19.52 -23.30 -14.01
CA LEU A 9 18.93 -23.27 -12.66
C LEU A 9 19.30 -21.98 -11.91
N GLY A 10 20.54 -21.52 -12.01
CA GLY A 10 20.97 -20.27 -11.38
C GLY A 10 20.23 -19.05 -11.92
N LEU A 11 20.06 -18.97 -13.24
CA LEU A 11 19.30 -17.91 -13.90
C LEU A 11 17.81 -17.94 -13.53
N ALA A 12 17.21 -19.13 -13.47
CA ALA A 12 15.82 -19.30 -13.05
C ALA A 12 15.59 -18.85 -11.59
N LEU A 13 16.49 -19.23 -10.69
CA LEU A 13 16.44 -18.80 -9.29
C LEU A 13 16.65 -17.30 -9.15
N ALA A 14 17.63 -16.72 -9.86
CA ALA A 14 17.86 -15.28 -9.84
C ALA A 14 16.65 -14.50 -10.37
N GLY A 15 16.02 -14.97 -11.46
CA GLY A 15 14.80 -14.39 -12.00
C GLY A 15 13.63 -14.46 -11.01
N ALA A 16 13.46 -15.60 -10.33
CA ALA A 16 12.44 -15.76 -9.30
C ALA A 16 12.64 -14.76 -8.14
N VAL A 17 13.88 -14.60 -7.67
CA VAL A 17 14.22 -13.64 -6.60
C VAL A 17 13.91 -12.20 -7.01
N VAL A 18 14.25 -11.80 -8.24
CA VAL A 18 13.98 -10.44 -8.74
C VAL A 18 12.47 -10.17 -8.82
N VAL A 19 11.68 -11.14 -9.30
CA VAL A 19 10.21 -11.01 -9.36
C VAL A 19 9.60 -10.95 -7.96
N GLU A 20 10.09 -11.75 -7.03
CA GLU A 20 9.59 -11.78 -5.66
C GLU A 20 9.89 -10.52 -4.88
N VAL A 21 11.11 -9.97 -5.00
CA VAL A 21 11.51 -8.70 -4.35
C VAL A 21 10.92 -7.49 -5.05
N GLY A 22 10.61 -7.58 -6.34
CA GLY A 22 9.95 -6.49 -7.07
C GLY A 22 8.51 -6.24 -6.62
N SER A 23 7.80 -7.29 -6.18
CA SER A 23 6.37 -7.18 -5.85
C SER A 23 6.03 -6.29 -4.64
N PRO A 24 6.76 -6.30 -3.50
CA PRO A 24 6.48 -5.43 -2.38
C PRO A 24 6.86 -3.97 -2.66
N VAL A 25 7.89 -3.72 -3.47
CA VAL A 25 8.30 -2.36 -3.84
C VAL A 25 7.22 -1.70 -4.69
N VAL A 26 6.70 -2.41 -5.70
CA VAL A 26 5.59 -1.91 -6.52
C VAL A 26 4.31 -1.75 -5.70
N ALA A 27 4.03 -2.67 -4.77
CA ALA A 27 2.88 -2.54 -3.87
C ALA A 27 2.99 -1.32 -2.94
N ARG A 28 4.20 -1.02 -2.42
CA ARG A 28 4.47 0.20 -1.63
C ARG A 28 4.20 1.46 -2.44
N VAL A 29 4.74 1.56 -3.65
CA VAL A 29 4.52 2.74 -4.51
C VAL A 29 3.03 2.92 -4.83
N GLN A 30 2.31 1.84 -5.13
CA GLN A 30 0.86 1.91 -5.35
C GLN A 30 0.10 2.35 -4.09
N LEU A 31 0.54 1.91 -2.90
CA LEU A 31 -0.08 2.28 -1.64
C LEU A 31 0.19 3.74 -1.26
N ASP A 32 1.39 4.27 -1.55
CA ASP A 32 1.72 5.69 -1.37
C ASP A 32 0.75 6.57 -2.16
N ASP A 33 0.51 6.25 -3.44
CA ASP A 33 -0.43 7.01 -4.28
C ASP A 33 -1.86 6.94 -3.73
N VAL A 34 -2.30 5.75 -3.29
CA VAL A 34 -3.64 5.54 -2.72
C VAL A 34 -3.82 6.29 -1.40
N ALA A 35 -2.80 6.25 -0.54
CA ALA A 35 -2.82 6.92 0.76
C ALA A 35 -2.95 8.44 0.60
N ASN A 36 -2.17 9.02 -0.31
CA ASN A 36 -2.21 10.45 -0.61
C ASN A 36 -3.55 10.86 -1.23
N ASP A 37 -4.03 10.14 -2.24
CA ASP A 37 -5.33 10.42 -2.87
C ASP A 37 -6.49 10.36 -1.85
N ALA A 38 -6.45 9.36 -0.96
CA ALA A 38 -7.45 9.18 0.08
C ALA A 38 -7.41 10.31 1.12
N ALA A 39 -6.21 10.70 1.58
CA ALA A 39 -6.02 11.81 2.52
C ALA A 39 -6.50 13.13 1.93
N ASP A 40 -6.10 13.43 0.69
CA ASP A 40 -6.49 14.63 -0.02
C ASP A 40 -8.01 14.74 -0.24
N ALA A 41 -8.64 13.65 -0.66
CA ALA A 41 -10.08 13.63 -0.87
C ALA A 41 -10.86 13.74 0.45
N ALA A 42 -10.38 13.08 1.51
CA ALA A 42 -10.97 13.21 2.83
C ALA A 42 -10.81 14.63 3.38
N SER A 43 -9.64 15.25 3.25
CA SER A 43 -9.38 16.63 3.67
C SER A 43 -10.25 17.65 2.93
N ARG A 44 -10.43 17.48 1.62
CA ARG A 44 -11.40 18.28 0.84
C ARG A 44 -12.83 18.10 1.33
N THR A 45 -13.21 16.89 1.73
CA THR A 45 -14.55 16.58 2.24
C THR A 45 -14.79 17.22 3.61
N VAL A 46 -13.81 17.13 4.52
CA VAL A 46 -13.85 17.84 5.81
C VAL A 46 -13.94 19.34 5.59
N SER A 47 -13.12 19.89 4.69
CA SER A 47 -13.10 21.34 4.42
C SER A 47 -14.42 21.86 3.84
N LYS A 48 -15.17 21.04 3.09
CA LYS A 48 -16.47 21.42 2.52
C LYS A 48 -17.63 21.27 3.50
N ASP A 49 -17.71 20.13 4.19
CA ASP A 49 -18.93 19.74 4.91
C ASP A 49 -18.72 19.66 6.44
N GLY A 50 -17.48 19.77 6.93
CA GLY A 50 -17.11 19.54 8.33
C GLY A 50 -17.33 18.10 8.82
N SER A 51 -17.75 17.19 7.94
CA SER A 51 -18.20 15.86 8.33
C SER A 51 -17.06 14.84 8.31
N ARG A 52 -16.59 14.48 9.51
CA ARG A 52 -15.62 13.39 9.71
C ARG A 52 -16.10 12.06 9.14
N ALA A 53 -17.39 11.73 9.31
CA ALA A 53 -17.96 10.48 8.84
C ALA A 53 -17.94 10.37 7.31
N ARG A 54 -18.30 11.45 6.60
CA ARG A 54 -18.20 11.48 5.13
C ARG A 54 -16.76 11.41 4.66
N ALA A 55 -15.84 12.13 5.30
CA ALA A 55 -14.43 12.10 4.95
C ALA A 55 -13.83 10.70 5.08
N LYS A 56 -14.16 9.98 6.16
CA LYS A 56 -13.76 8.58 6.33
C LYS A 56 -14.34 7.69 5.22
N ALA A 57 -15.64 7.82 4.90
CA ALA A 57 -16.28 7.03 3.86
C ALA A 57 -15.66 7.26 2.46
N VAL A 58 -15.27 8.51 2.17
CA VAL A 58 -14.57 8.85 0.91
C VAL A 58 -13.17 8.23 0.87
N ALA A 59 -12.41 8.30 1.95
CA ALA A 59 -11.10 7.63 2.04
C ALA A 59 -11.22 6.11 1.87
N GLU A 60 -12.25 5.51 2.48
CA GLU A 60 -12.54 4.08 2.38
C GLU A 60 -12.92 3.66 0.95
N ASP A 61 -13.79 4.42 0.27
CA ASP A 61 -14.17 4.15 -1.13
C ASP A 61 -12.95 4.22 -2.07
N ILE A 62 -12.06 5.20 -1.88
CA ILE A 62 -10.82 5.31 -2.67
C ILE A 62 -9.91 4.10 -2.44
N ALA A 63 -9.69 3.73 -1.18
CA ALA A 63 -8.86 2.58 -0.83
C ALA A 63 -9.41 1.30 -1.48
N VAL A 64 -10.71 1.03 -1.32
CA VAL A 64 -11.37 -0.19 -1.84
C VAL A 64 -11.31 -0.24 -3.37
N ARG A 65 -11.59 0.88 -4.07
CA ARG A 65 -11.51 0.93 -5.55
C ARG A 65 -10.11 0.65 -6.08
N ARG A 66 -9.08 0.94 -5.29
CA ARG A 66 -7.67 0.71 -5.64
C ARG A 66 -7.14 -0.63 -5.12
N GLY A 67 -8.02 -1.46 -4.55
CA GLY A 67 -7.68 -2.78 -4.01
C GLY A 67 -6.83 -2.72 -2.75
N ALA A 68 -7.01 -1.68 -1.94
CA ALA A 68 -6.42 -1.51 -0.62
C ALA A 68 -7.53 -1.44 0.44
N ALA A 69 -7.17 -1.58 1.70
CA ALA A 69 -8.05 -1.43 2.85
C ALA A 69 -7.63 -0.21 3.67
N LEU A 70 -8.60 0.58 4.14
CA LEU A 70 -8.37 1.66 5.09
C LEU A 70 -8.24 1.07 6.50
N THR A 71 -7.05 1.09 7.08
CA THR A 71 -6.78 0.52 8.42
C THR A 71 -6.89 1.56 9.52
N ARG A 72 -6.55 2.82 9.24
CA ARG A 72 -6.60 3.91 10.22
C ARG A 72 -7.05 5.22 9.56
N PHE A 73 -7.85 5.99 10.31
CA PHE A 73 -8.32 7.31 9.91
C PHE A 73 -8.35 8.23 11.12
N GLU A 74 -7.53 9.28 11.10
CA GLU A 74 -7.40 10.24 12.20
C GLU A 74 -7.43 11.69 11.71
N MET A 75 -7.85 12.57 12.61
CA MET A 75 -7.85 14.02 12.39
C MET A 75 -7.13 14.64 13.58
N PRO A 76 -5.82 14.89 13.48
CA PRO A 76 -5.04 15.42 14.58
C PRO A 76 -5.51 16.83 14.97
N PRO A 77 -5.33 17.25 16.23
CA PRO A 77 -5.81 18.54 16.74
C PRO A 77 -5.13 19.76 16.09
N GLY A 78 -4.08 19.57 15.30
CA GLY A 78 -3.44 20.60 14.46
C GLY A 78 -4.11 20.82 13.10
N GLY A 79 -5.20 20.10 12.80
CA GLY A 79 -5.84 20.10 11.48
C GLY A 79 -5.23 19.06 10.54
N GLY A 80 -5.87 18.87 9.40
CA GLY A 80 -5.51 17.84 8.42
C GLY A 80 -6.23 16.50 8.63
N VAL A 81 -5.92 15.55 7.76
CA VAL A 81 -6.44 14.19 7.79
C VAL A 81 -5.27 13.23 7.62
N GLU A 82 -5.15 12.29 8.56
CA GLU A 82 -4.19 11.20 8.51
C GLU A 82 -4.91 9.91 8.11
N VAL A 83 -4.38 9.23 7.10
CA VAL A 83 -4.97 8.03 6.53
C VAL A 83 -3.90 6.95 6.45
N THR A 84 -4.23 5.73 6.87
CA THR A 84 -3.36 4.57 6.71
C THR A 84 -4.09 3.53 5.88
N VAL A 85 -3.44 3.09 4.81
CA VAL A 85 -3.96 2.07 3.90
C VAL A 85 -3.01 0.88 3.83
N ALA A 86 -3.59 -0.31 3.72
CA ALA A 86 -2.86 -1.56 3.62
C ALA A 86 -3.31 -2.35 2.39
N LYS A 87 -2.39 -3.09 1.78
CA LYS A 87 -2.68 -4.00 0.67
C LYS A 87 -1.83 -5.24 0.80
N THR A 88 -2.49 -6.40 0.73
CA THR A 88 -1.81 -7.69 0.67
C THR A 88 -1.27 -7.91 -0.74
N ALA A 89 0.05 -8.00 -0.90
CA ALA A 89 0.66 -8.29 -2.19
C ALA A 89 0.40 -9.75 -2.61
N PRO A 90 -0.04 -10.02 -3.85
CA PRO A 90 -0.27 -11.39 -4.31
C PRO A 90 1.06 -12.13 -4.50
N SER A 91 1.40 -13.06 -3.61
CA SER A 91 2.52 -13.99 -3.81
C SER A 91 2.07 -15.22 -4.61
N TYR A 92 2.72 -15.48 -5.76
CA TYR A 92 2.45 -16.65 -6.59
C TYR A 92 3.34 -17.85 -6.26
N VAL A 93 4.57 -17.61 -5.78
CA VAL A 93 5.59 -18.66 -5.58
C VAL A 93 5.78 -19.00 -4.09
N LEU A 94 5.64 -18.04 -3.17
CA LEU A 94 5.84 -18.22 -1.72
C LEU A 94 4.59 -18.56 -0.89
N LYS A 95 3.42 -18.76 -1.51
CA LYS A 95 2.18 -19.15 -0.80
C LYS A 95 2.27 -20.45 0.02
N ARG A 96 3.29 -21.28 -0.21
CA ARG A 96 3.53 -22.54 0.54
C ARG A 96 4.41 -22.39 1.78
N LEU A 97 5.05 -21.24 1.99
CA LEU A 97 5.89 -21.00 3.16
C LEU A 97 5.18 -19.97 4.04
N ASP A 98 4.35 -20.44 4.99
CA ASP A 98 3.63 -19.60 5.95
C ASP A 98 4.56 -18.66 6.75
N GLN A 99 5.86 -18.95 6.82
CA GLN A 99 6.87 -18.15 7.52
C GLN A 99 7.20 -16.78 6.88
N MET A 100 6.77 -16.49 5.64
CA MET A 100 7.08 -15.21 4.97
C MET A 100 5.88 -14.29 4.76
N LYS A 101 4.72 -14.62 5.32
CA LYS A 101 3.46 -13.89 5.15
C LYS A 101 3.54 -12.42 5.60
N ASP A 102 4.21 -12.16 6.72
CA ASP A 102 4.36 -10.81 7.31
C ASP A 102 5.16 -9.85 6.43
N TRP A 103 6.01 -10.35 5.53
CA TRP A 103 6.77 -9.50 4.61
C TRP A 103 5.92 -8.96 3.45
N TYR A 104 4.74 -9.54 3.22
CA TYR A 104 3.85 -9.19 2.13
C TYR A 104 2.66 -8.32 2.54
N ASP A 105 2.48 -8.10 3.85
CA ASP A 105 1.57 -7.06 4.32
C ASP A 105 2.30 -5.72 4.27
N VAL A 106 1.90 -4.91 3.29
CA VAL A 106 2.47 -3.59 3.09
C VAL A 106 1.49 -2.57 3.62
N GLU A 107 1.95 -1.78 4.59
CA GLU A 107 1.21 -0.69 5.20
C GLU A 107 1.92 0.64 4.90
N VAL A 108 1.13 1.64 4.49
CA VAL A 108 1.60 3.00 4.21
C VAL A 108 0.70 4.00 4.90
N LYS A 109 1.32 5.02 5.51
CA LYS A 109 0.67 6.14 6.17
C LYS A 109 0.89 7.41 5.35
N ALA A 110 -0.17 8.16 5.08
CA ALA A 110 -0.12 9.50 4.50
C ALA A 110 -0.87 10.51 5.37
N ASP A 111 -0.42 11.76 5.30
CA ASP A 111 -1.00 12.90 6.01
C ASP A 111 -1.20 14.04 5.02
N SER A 112 -2.39 14.63 5.00
CA SER A 112 -2.68 15.84 4.22
C SER A 112 -2.74 17.04 5.18
N SER A 113 -1.57 17.53 5.60
CA SER A 113 -1.44 18.84 6.23
C SER A 113 -1.36 19.89 5.14
N VAL A 114 -2.34 20.81 5.11
CA VAL A 114 -2.26 22.00 4.25
C VAL A 114 -1.02 22.76 4.69
N GLY A 115 -0.01 22.80 3.82
CA GLY A 115 1.23 23.51 4.08
C GLY A 115 0.95 24.95 4.50
N SER A 116 1.26 25.27 5.75
CA SER A 116 1.53 26.64 6.18
C SER A 116 2.82 27.08 5.47
N PHE A 117 2.65 27.87 4.42
CA PHE A 117 3.71 28.66 3.78
C PHE A 117 4.37 29.62 4.79
#